data_AF-A0A4S0HZL7-F1
#
_entry.id   AF-A0A4S0HZL7-F1
#
_cell.length_a   1.000
_cell.length_b   1.000
_cell.length_c   1.000
_cell.angle_alpha   90.00
_cell.angle_beta   90.00
_cell.angle_gamma   90.00
#
_symmetry.space_group_name_H-M   'P 1'
#
loop_
_entity.id
_entity.type
_entity.pdbx_description
1 polymer ?
#
loop_
_entity_poly.entity_id
_entity_poly.type
_entity_poly.pdbx_seq_one_letter_code
_entity_poly.pdbx_strand_id
1 'polypeptide(L)'
;PGGGPVTVGDLAERLRIRHHSAVELVNRLGEAGLVARDQDKDDHRRVLLRLTERADDCLAELSAAHLDELSRIEPMLRRLLDRGQD
;
A
#
# COMPACT_ATOMS: atom_id res chain seq x y z
N PRO A 1 1.04 0.05 -11.82
CA PRO A 1 0.10 0.72 -12.75
C PRO A 1 -1.32 0.76 -12.15
N GLY A 2 -1.74 1.89 -11.58
CA GLY A 2 -3.02 1.94 -10.87
C GLY A 2 -3.26 3.25 -10.13
N GLY A 3 -3.34 4.36 -10.86
CA GLY A 3 -3.74 5.67 -10.33
C GLY A 3 -5.24 5.92 -10.37
N GLY A 4 -6.06 4.88 -10.60
CA GLY A 4 -7.51 5.00 -10.60
C GLY A 4 -8.07 5.07 -9.18
N PRO A 5 -9.26 5.65 -8.99
CA PRO A 5 -9.90 5.76 -7.68
C PRO A 5 -10.12 4.38 -7.04
N VAL A 6 -9.79 4.27 -5.75
CA VAL A 6 -9.79 3.01 -4.98
C VAL A 6 -10.85 3.07 -3.89
N THR A 7 -11.71 2.07 -3.78
CA THR A 7 -12.63 1.93 -2.64
C THR A 7 -11.99 1.08 -1.52
N VAL A 8 -12.61 1.06 -0.33
CA VAL A 8 -12.19 0.14 0.75
C VAL A 8 -12.29 -1.33 0.32
N GLY A 9 -13.29 -1.66 -0.51
CA GLY A 9 -13.44 -3.00 -1.08
C GLY A 9 -12.26 -3.38 -1.99
N ASP A 10 -11.89 -2.48 -2.89
CA ASP A 10 -10.73 -2.67 -3.78
C ASP A 10 -9.43 -2.82 -2.98
N LEU A 11 -9.28 -2.03 -1.91
CA LEU A 11 -8.11 -2.13 -1.03
C LEU A 11 -8.05 -3.49 -0.31
N ALA A 12 -9.19 -3.98 0.20
CA ALA A 12 -9.26 -5.28 0.86
C ALA A 12 -8.86 -6.41 -0.10
N GLU A 13 -9.32 -6.35 -1.35
CA GLU A 13 -8.97 -7.32 -2.38
C GLU A 13 -7.48 -7.30 -2.71
N ARG A 14 -6.91 -6.10 -2.95
CA ARG A 14 -5.49 -5.92 -3.29
C ARG A 14 -4.56 -6.39 -2.18
N LEU A 15 -4.91 -6.09 -0.93
CA LEU A 15 -4.12 -6.48 0.24
C LEU A 15 -4.42 -7.91 0.72
N ARG A 16 -5.40 -8.60 0.12
CA ARG A 16 -5.84 -9.95 0.51
C ARG A 16 -6.23 -10.03 2.00
N ILE A 17 -6.90 -9.00 2.51
CA ILE A 17 -7.38 -8.93 3.90
C ILE A 17 -8.91 -8.94 3.97
N ARG A 18 -9.45 -9.23 5.16
CA ARG A 18 -10.90 -9.13 5.40
C ARG A 18 -11.37 -7.68 5.27
N HIS A 19 -12.61 -7.50 4.84
CA HIS A 19 -13.19 -6.16 4.66
C HIS A 19 -13.16 -5.31 5.94
N HIS A 20 -13.54 -5.87 7.10
CA HIS A 20 -13.50 -5.14 8.38
C HIS A 20 -12.07 -4.70 8.74
N SER A 21 -11.06 -5.53 8.48
CA SER A 21 -9.65 -5.17 8.69
C SER A 21 -9.22 -4.04 7.76
N ALA A 22 -9.69 -4.04 6.50
CA ALA A 22 -9.44 -2.92 5.59
C ALA A 22 -10.13 -1.63 6.06
N VAL A 23 -11.37 -1.71 6.56
CA VAL A 23 -12.06 -0.55 7.14
C VAL A 23 -11.26 0.03 8.31
N GLU A 24 -10.83 -0.80 9.26
CA GLU A 24 -10.02 -0.38 10.40
C GLU A 24 -8.67 0.22 9.97
N LEU A 25 -8.01 -0.37 8.97
CA LEU A 25 -6.78 0.17 8.41
C LEU A 25 -7.01 1.56 7.82
N VAL A 26 -8.03 1.74 6.99
CA VAL A 26 -8.34 3.03 6.36
C VAL A 26 -8.76 4.07 7.42
N ASN A 27 -9.46 3.66 8.49
CA ASN A 27 -9.78 4.55 9.61
C ASN A 27 -8.52 5.09 10.26
N ARG A 28 -7.59 4.21 10.63
CA ARG A 28 -6.31 4.59 11.24
C ARG A 28 -5.45 5.47 10.33
N LEU A 29 -5.42 5.16 9.03
CA LEU A 29 -4.71 5.97 8.05
C LEU A 29 -5.36 7.36 7.87
N GLY A 30 -6.69 7.44 7.94
CA GLY A 30 -7.41 8.71 7.94
C GLY A 30 -7.15 9.54 9.19
N GLU A 31 -7.19 8.92 10.38
CA GLU A 31 -6.83 9.56 11.65
C GLU A 31 -5.39 10.08 11.66
N ALA A 32 -4.48 9.37 10.99
CA ALA A 32 -3.09 9.79 10.82
C ALA A 32 -2.87 10.86 9.73
N GLY A 33 -3.93 11.29 9.04
CA GLY A 33 -3.86 12.27 7.95
C GLY A 33 -3.16 11.75 6.68
N LEU A 34 -3.12 10.43 6.49
CA LEU A 34 -2.46 9.77 5.36
C LEU A 34 -3.44 9.39 4.24
N VAL A 35 -4.72 9.24 4.56
CA VAL A 35 -5.76 8.91 3.59
C VAL A 35 -6.94 9.87 3.73
N ALA A 36 -7.38 10.43 2.61
CA ALA A 36 -8.63 11.17 2.48
C ALA A 36 -9.73 10.28 1.88
N ARG A 37 -10.98 10.61 2.22
CA ARG A 37 -12.17 9.95 1.68
C ARG A 37 -13.05 10.97 0.99
N ASP A 38 -13.31 10.74 -0.29
CA ASP A 38 -14.20 11.58 -1.09
C ASP A 38 -15.40 10.76 -1.55
N GLN A 39 -16.58 11.38 -1.55
CA GLN A 39 -17.70 10.80 -2.28
C GLN A 39 -17.40 10.85 -3.77
N ASP A 40 -17.65 9.75 -4.47
CA ASP A 40 -17.56 9.72 -5.92
C ASP A 40 -18.60 10.69 -6.51
N LYS A 41 -18.14 11.56 -7.43
CA LYS A 41 -18.99 12.58 -8.05
C LYS A 41 -19.97 11.98 -9.05
N ASP A 42 -19.66 10.80 -9.59
CA ASP A 42 -20.47 10.11 -10.59
C ASP A 42 -21.43 9.07 -9.96
N ASP A 43 -21.09 8.54 -8.78
CA ASP A 43 -21.97 7.67 -7.97
C ASP A 43 -21.76 7.90 -6.47
N HIS A 44 -22.56 8.77 -5.86
CA HIS A 44 -22.48 9.12 -4.43
C HIS A 44 -22.58 7.92 -3.45
N ARG A 45 -22.96 6.73 -3.92
CA ARG A 45 -22.91 5.50 -3.10
C ARG A 45 -21.49 4.98 -2.90
N ARG A 46 -20.53 5.46 -3.68
CA ARG A 46 -19.12 5.05 -3.61
C ARG A 46 -18.32 6.07 -2.83
N VAL A 47 -17.50 5.56 -1.92
CA VAL A 47 -16.48 6.33 -1.21
C VAL A 47 -15.12 5.95 -1.79
N LEU A 48 -14.42 6.93 -2.31
CA LEU A 48 -13.11 6.80 -2.92
C LEU A 48 -12.03 7.22 -1.93
N LEU A 49 -10.96 6.45 -1.90
CA LEU A 49 -9.78 6.69 -1.08
C LEU A 49 -8.72 7.39 -1.92
N ARG A 50 -8.10 8.40 -1.33
CA ARG A 50 -6.95 9.10 -1.90
C ARG A 50 -5.83 9.22 -0.88
N LEU A 51 -4.59 9.11 -1.35
CA LEU A 51 -3.44 9.49 -0.55
C LEU A 51 -3.43 11.01 -0.39
N THR A 52 -2.96 11.45 0.78
CA THR A 52 -2.59 12.85 1.00
C THR A 52 -1.14 13.06 0.55
N GLU A 53 -0.73 14.32 0.35
CA GLU A 53 0.67 14.64 -0.01
C GLU A 53 1.64 14.07 1.05
N ARG A 54 1.29 14.20 2.33
CA ARG A 54 2.04 13.59 3.45
C ARG A 54 2.21 12.07 3.31
N ALA A 55 1.20 11.38 2.77
CA ALA A 55 1.30 9.95 2.55
C ALA A 55 2.19 9.59 1.37
N ASP A 56 2.16 10.38 0.29
CA ASP A 56 3.07 10.20 -0.83
C ASP A 56 4.53 10.36 -0.39
N ASP A 57 4.84 11.39 0.41
CA ASP A 57 6.18 11.60 0.98
C ASP A 57 6.60 10.42 1.86
N CYS A 58 5.72 9.98 2.77
CA CYS A 58 5.99 8.85 3.65
C CYS A 58 6.21 7.54 2.87
N LEU A 59 5.43 7.29 1.82
CA LEU A 59 5.59 6.12 0.97
C LEU A 59 6.89 6.17 0.16
N ALA A 60 7.32 7.35 -0.29
CA ALA A 60 8.60 7.51 -0.98
C ALA A 60 9.77 7.15 -0.06
N GLU A 61 9.79 7.69 1.16
CA GLU A 61 10.81 7.38 2.17
C GLU A 61 10.83 5.88 2.53
N LEU A 62 9.66 5.30 2.81
CA LEU A 62 9.55 3.88 3.12
C LEU A 62 10.01 3.02 1.94
N SER A 63 9.58 3.34 0.71
CA SER A 63 9.94 2.56 -0.47
C SER A 63 11.43 2.57 -0.71
N ALA A 64 12.09 3.72 -0.56
CA ALA A 64 13.54 3.83 -0.66
C ALA A 64 14.24 2.96 0.39
N ALA A 65 13.82 3.04 1.66
CA ALA A 65 14.39 2.24 2.74
C ALA A 65 14.22 0.72 2.52
N HIS A 66 13.05 0.29 2.02
CA HIS A 66 12.81 -1.13 1.72
C HIS A 66 13.65 -1.63 0.54
N LEU A 67 13.81 -0.81 -0.51
CA LEU A 67 14.68 -1.13 -1.65
C LEU A 67 16.13 -1.28 -1.21
N ASP A 68 16.63 -0.35 -0.38
CA ASP A 68 17.97 -0.42 0.17
C ASP A 68 18.20 -1.70 0.98
N GLU A 69 17.20 -2.12 1.78
CA GLU A 69 17.30 -3.36 2.56
C GLU A 69 17.31 -4.60 1.65
N LEU A 70 16.46 -4.63 0.62
CA LEU A 70 16.46 -5.71 -0.37
C LEU A 70 17.82 -5.81 -1.08
N SER A 71 18.42 -4.68 -1.47
CA SER A 71 19.75 -4.65 -2.09
C SER A 71 20.85 -5.13 -1.15
N ARG A 72 20.73 -4.94 0.17
CA ARG A 72 21.68 -5.49 1.15
C ARG A 72 21.56 -7.01 1.29
N ILE A 73 20.34 -7.53 1.23
CA ILE A 73 20.06 -8.96 1.41
C ILE A 73 20.35 -9.76 0.13
N GLU A 74 20.21 -9.14 -1.05
CA GLU A 74 20.36 -9.77 -2.36
C GLU A 74 21.63 -10.64 -2.50
N PRO A 75 22.86 -10.20 -2.15
CA PRO A 75 24.06 -11.01 -2.34
C PRO A 75 24.07 -12.28 -1.50
N MET A 76 23.47 -12.23 -0.30
CA MET A 76 23.34 -13.40 0.57
C MET A 76 22.34 -14.39 -0.03
N LEU A 77 21.19 -13.91 -0.51
CA LEU A 77 20.18 -14.76 -1.15
C LEU A 77 20.74 -15.44 -2.40
N ARG A 78 21.47 -14.72 -3.25
CA ARG A 78 22.14 -15.30 -4.43
C ARG A 78 23.05 -16.47 -4.04
N ARG A 79 23.93 -16.28 -3.05
CA ARG A 79 24.82 -17.35 -2.56
C ARG A 79 24.08 -18.58 -2.04
N LEU A 80 22.90 -18.42 -1.44
CA LEU A 80 22.10 -19.54 -0.94
C LEU A 80 21.40 -20.29 -2.07
N LEU A 81 20.86 -19.56 -3.05
CA LEU A 81 20.20 -20.16 -4.21
C LEU A 81 21.21 -20.88 -5.13
N ASP A 82 22.41 -20.34 -5.30
CA ASP A 82 23.46 -20.95 -6.14
C ASP A 82 23.95 -22.30 -5.55
N ARG A 83 23.94 -22.46 -4.22
CA ARG A 83 24.34 -23.73 -3.55
C ARG A 83 23.30 -24.85 -3.63
N GLY A 84 22.05 -24.52 -3.95
CA GLY A 84 20.97 -25.50 -4.06
C GLY A 84 20.83 -26.11 -5.46
N GLN A 85 21.71 -25.74 -6.39
CA GLN A 85 21.71 -26.21 -7.78
C GLN A 85 22.86 -27.17 -8.12
N ASP A 86 23.66 -27.56 -7.13
CA ASP A 86 24.63 -28.68 -7.18
C ASP A 86 24.07 -29.90 -6.44
#